data_AF-A0A365T3Y2-F1
#
_entry.id   AF-A0A365T3Y2-F1
#
_cell.length_a   1.000
_cell.length_b   1.000
_cell.length_c   1.000
_cell.angle_alpha   90.00
_cell.angle_beta   90.00
_cell.angle_gamma   90.00
#
_symmetry.space_group_name_H-M   'P 1'
#
loop_
_entity.id
_entity.type
_entity.pdbx_description
1 polymer ?
#
loop_
_entity_poly.entity_id
_entity_poly.type
_entity_poly.pdbx_seq_one_letter_code
_entity_poly.pdbx_strand_id
1 'polypeptide(L)'
;ASLMLFVAFFAIGLGPVFWLLISEIYPLSVRGSAMGTVTVANWGANLIVSLTFPMLTANVGQASTFWLFGICSLMAMAFTYRLVPETKGRSLEAIESDLRENVSNSVAATGEESSVPSRE
;
A
#
# COMPACT_ATOMS: atom_id res chain seq x y z
N ALA A 1 -2.70 15.07 26.12
CA ALA A 1 -3.22 15.88 25.00
C ALA A 1 -2.58 15.50 23.66
N SER A 2 -1.25 15.58 23.51
CA SER A 2 -0.53 15.24 22.26
C SER A 2 -0.78 13.81 21.75
N LEU A 3 -0.76 12.81 22.63
CA LEU A 3 -1.03 11.41 22.24
C LEU A 3 -2.47 11.22 21.73
N MET A 4 -3.46 11.84 22.37
CA MET A 4 -4.86 11.73 21.94
C MET A 4 -5.10 12.41 20.59
N LEU A 5 -4.44 13.55 20.36
CA LEU A 5 -4.49 14.24 19.08
C LEU A 5 -3.85 13.39 17.97
N PHE A 6 -2.70 12.77 18.24
CA PHE A 6 -2.05 11.83 17.33
C PHE A 6 -2.96 10.65 16.97
N VAL A 7 -3.56 10.00 17.98
CA VAL A 7 -4.47 8.87 17.76
C VAL A 7 -5.71 9.31 16.96
N ALA A 8 -6.28 10.48 17.23
CA ALA A 8 -7.44 10.99 16.49
C ALA A 8 -7.13 11.22 15.00
N PHE A 9 -6.01 11.84 14.66
CA PHE A 9 -5.60 12.02 13.27
C PHE A 9 -5.27 10.68 12.59
N PHE A 10 -4.62 9.77 13.31
CA PHE A 10 -4.31 8.43 12.79
C PHE A 10 -5.57 7.62 12.50
N ALA A 11 -6.57 7.71 13.37
CA ALA A 11 -7.85 7.03 13.23
C ALA A 11 -8.69 7.55 12.06
N ILE A 12 -8.54 8.82 11.66
CA ILE A 12 -9.28 9.41 10.53
C ILE A 12 -8.54 9.21 9.21
N GLY A 13 -7.21 9.28 9.23
CA GLY A 13 -6.38 9.19 8.02
C GLY A 13 -5.80 7.80 7.83
N LEU A 14 -4.56 7.63 8.29
CA LEU A 14 -3.68 6.52 7.95
C LEU A 14 -4.25 5.13 8.23
N GLY A 15 -5.08 4.96 9.26
CA GLY A 15 -5.69 3.67 9.56
C GLY A 15 -6.71 3.27 8.50
N PRO A 16 -7.92 3.87 8.48
CA PRO A 16 -8.98 3.45 7.57
C PRO A 16 -8.69 3.73 6.10
N VAL A 17 -8.07 4.87 5.78
CA VAL A 17 -7.85 5.28 4.38
C VAL A 17 -6.90 4.35 3.67
N PHE A 18 -5.85 3.87 4.35
CA PHE A 18 -4.90 2.91 3.77
C PHE A 18 -5.60 1.61 3.38
N TRP A 19 -6.35 1.01 4.31
CA TRP A 19 -7.06 -0.25 4.05
C TRP A 19 -8.17 -0.08 3.01
N LEU A 20 -8.84 1.06 3.00
CA LEU A 20 -9.85 1.40 2.00
C LEU A 20 -9.23 1.52 0.61
N LEU A 21 -8.13 2.25 0.47
CA LEU A 21 -7.43 2.43 -0.80
C LEU A 21 -6.93 1.11 -1.39
N ILE A 22 -6.40 0.21 -0.56
CA ILE A 22 -6.02 -1.15 -1.00
C ILE A 22 -7.25 -1.87 -1.57
N SER A 23 -8.40 -1.75 -0.91
CA SER A 23 -9.64 -2.38 -1.39
C SER A 23 -10.19 -1.75 -2.69
N GLU A 24 -9.88 -0.48 -2.96
CA GLU A 24 -10.32 0.23 -4.17
C GLU A 24 -9.42 -0.03 -5.38
N ILE A 25 -8.10 -0.19 -5.17
CA ILE A 25 -7.13 -0.42 -6.26
C ILE A 25 -7.26 -1.84 -6.84
N TYR A 26 -7.58 -2.84 -6.02
CA TYR A 26 -7.62 -4.22 -6.48
C TYR A 26 -8.99 -4.61 -7.08
N PRO A 27 -9.00 -5.21 -8.29
CA PRO A 27 -10.22 -5.69 -8.92
C PRO A 27 -10.87 -6.80 -8.09
N LEU A 28 -12.20 -6.89 -8.18
CA LEU A 28 -13.01 -7.73 -7.30
C LEU A 28 -12.59 -9.21 -7.30
N SER A 29 -12.11 -9.72 -8.44
CA SER A 29 -11.71 -11.12 -8.62
C SER A 29 -10.47 -11.53 -7.82
N VAL A 30 -9.52 -10.60 -7.59
CA VAL A 30 -8.24 -10.90 -6.92
C VAL A 30 -8.12 -10.25 -5.53
N ARG A 31 -9.06 -9.37 -5.18
CA ARG A 31 -9.05 -8.58 -3.94
C ARG A 31 -8.82 -9.42 -2.70
N GLY A 32 -9.49 -10.57 -2.58
CA GLY A 32 -9.33 -11.45 -1.41
C GLY A 32 -7.91 -11.96 -1.22
N SER A 33 -7.26 -12.42 -2.30
CA SER A 33 -5.87 -12.89 -2.26
C SER A 33 -4.90 -11.74 -2.04
N ALA A 34 -5.08 -10.62 -2.74
CA ALA A 34 -4.25 -9.43 -2.61
C ALA A 34 -4.27 -8.85 -1.18
N MET A 35 -5.46 -8.73 -0.57
CA MET A 35 -5.61 -8.29 0.81
C MET A 35 -4.89 -9.21 1.81
N GLY A 36 -4.93 -10.52 1.57
CA GLY A 36 -4.19 -11.50 2.37
C GLY A 36 -2.67 -11.26 2.32
N THR A 37 -2.11 -11.12 1.11
CA THR A 37 -0.68 -10.84 0.92
C THR A 37 -0.25 -9.52 1.55
N VAL A 38 -1.05 -8.45 1.36
CA VAL A 38 -0.80 -7.14 1.99
C VAL A 38 -0.80 -7.25 3.51
N THR A 39 -1.75 -8.01 4.07
CA THR A 39 -1.83 -8.23 5.52
C THR A 39 -0.60 -8.95 6.03
N VAL A 40 -0.17 -10.04 5.39
CA VAL A 40 1.03 -10.79 5.77
C VAL A 40 2.28 -9.90 5.68
N ALA A 41 2.42 -9.12 4.63
CA ALA A 41 3.54 -8.18 4.48
C ALA A 41 3.54 -7.12 5.59
N ASN A 42 2.38 -6.55 5.92
CA ASN A 42 2.23 -5.57 7.00
C ASN A 42 2.62 -6.17 8.37
N TRP A 43 2.12 -7.36 8.70
CA TRP A 43 2.47 -8.04 9.95
C TRP A 43 3.93 -8.47 9.98
N GLY A 44 4.49 -8.89 8.85
CA GLY A 44 5.92 -9.21 8.73
C GLY A 44 6.80 -7.98 8.99
N ALA A 45 6.47 -6.83 8.40
CA ALA A 45 7.16 -5.57 8.68
C ALA A 45 7.01 -5.16 10.16
N ASN A 46 5.82 -5.32 10.74
CA ASN A 46 5.59 -5.03 12.15
C ASN A 46 6.45 -5.92 13.07
N LEU A 47 6.61 -7.20 12.72
CA LEU A 47 7.49 -8.12 13.45
C LEU A 47 8.96 -7.67 13.38
N ILE A 48 9.44 -7.31 12.18
CA ILE A 48 10.81 -6.82 11.99
C ILE A 48 11.05 -5.58 12.85
N VAL A 49 10.13 -4.61 12.82
CA VAL A 49 10.23 -3.39 13.65
C VAL A 49 10.21 -3.74 15.13
N SER A 50 9.31 -4.63 15.56
CA SER A 50 9.20 -5.04 16.97
C SER A 50 10.46 -5.72 17.50
N LEU A 51 11.18 -6.47 16.66
CA LEU A 51 12.44 -7.12 17.02
C LEU A 51 13.63 -6.16 16.98
N THR A 52 13.66 -5.27 15.99
CA THR A 52 14.79 -4.34 15.79
C THR A 52 14.73 -3.13 16.72
N PHE A 53 13.52 -2.68 17.10
CA PHE A 53 13.34 -1.48 17.92
C PHE A 53 14.06 -1.55 19.28
N PRO A 54 13.93 -2.61 20.10
CA PRO A 54 14.67 -2.72 21.36
C PRO A 54 16.19 -2.77 21.17
N MET A 55 16.66 -3.40 20.08
CA MET A 55 18.10 -3.48 19.78
C MET A 55 18.67 -2.12 19.39
N LEU A 56 17.94 -1.35 18.59
CA LEU A 56 18.32 0.01 18.20
C LEU A 56 18.29 0.97 19.40
N THR A 57 17.25 0.92 20.24
CA THR A 57 17.16 1.81 21.41
C THR A 57 18.23 1.50 22.46
N ALA A 58 18.61 0.23 22.63
CA ALA A 58 19.67 -0.17 23.56
C ALA A 58 21.08 0.24 23.07
N ASN A 59 21.37 0.12 21.77
CA ASN A 59 22.72 0.34 21.24
C ASN A 59 22.97 1.78 20.76
N VAL A 60 21.97 2.42 20.15
CA VAL A 60 22.10 3.73 19.47
C VAL A 60 21.45 4.86 20.29
N GLY A 61 20.65 4.51 21.29
CA GLY A 61 19.92 5.44 22.13
C GLY A 61 18.55 5.81 21.57
N GLN A 62 17.64 6.15 22.47
CA GLN A 62 16.23 6.38 22.16
C GLN A 62 16.02 7.52 21.15
N ALA A 63 16.65 8.67 21.35
CA ALA A 63 16.46 9.85 20.49
C ALA A 63 16.85 9.58 19.03
N SER A 64 18.01 8.95 18.80
CA SER A 64 18.50 8.61 17.47
C SER A 64 17.58 7.62 16.75
N THR A 65 17.07 6.62 17.46
CA THR A 65 16.11 5.64 16.92
C THR A 65 14.82 6.32 16.48
N PHE A 66 14.26 7.23 17.29
CA PHE A 66 13.06 7.98 16.90
C PHE A 66 13.29 8.88 15.68
N TRP A 67 14.45 9.54 15.57
CA TRP A 67 14.80 10.31 14.37
C TRP A 67 14.93 9.43 13.13
N LEU A 68 15.52 8.24 13.24
CA LEU A 68 15.62 7.28 12.15
C LEU A 68 14.22 6.87 11.65
N PHE A 69 13.34 6.44 12.55
CA PHE A 69 11.96 6.09 12.18
C PHE A 69 11.20 7.30 11.63
N GLY A 70 11.41 8.50 12.18
CA GLY A 70 10.80 9.74 11.68
C GLY A 70 11.22 10.07 10.24
N ILE A 71 12.51 9.95 9.91
CA ILE A 71 13.01 10.14 8.54
C ILE A 71 12.42 9.08 7.60
N CYS A 72 12.39 7.80 8.03
CA CYS A 72 11.73 6.74 7.27
C CYS A 72 10.25 7.05 7.02
N SER A 73 9.52 7.55 8.00
CA SER A 73 8.12 7.98 7.83
C SER A 73 7.97 9.13 6.85
N LEU A 74 8.88 10.12 6.84
CA LEU A 74 8.85 11.21 5.86
C LEU A 74 9.14 10.72 4.43
N MET A 75 10.09 9.79 4.27
CA MET A 75 10.35 9.17 2.97
C MET A 75 9.15 8.37 2.48
N ALA A 76 8.52 7.59 3.36
CA ALA A 76 7.31 6.84 3.05
C ALA A 76 6.15 7.78 2.66
N MET A 77 5.97 8.89 3.37
CA MET A 77 4.99 9.92 3.02
C MET A 77 5.24 10.49 1.62
N ALA A 78 6.49 10.85 1.31
CA ALA A 78 6.86 11.40 0.00
C ALA A 78 6.66 10.38 -1.14
N PHE A 79 6.95 9.11 -0.88
CA PHE A 79 6.71 8.01 -1.80
C PHE A 79 5.21 7.83 -2.07
N THR A 80 4.40 7.73 -1.01
CA THR A 80 2.95 7.60 -1.12
C THR A 80 2.35 8.76 -1.90
N TYR A 81 2.74 10.00 -1.60
CA TYR A 81 2.22 11.18 -2.30
C TYR A 81 2.53 11.18 -3.81
N ARG A 82 3.65 10.58 -4.25
CA ARG A 82 4.03 10.56 -5.67
C ARG A 82 3.52 9.35 -6.44
N LEU A 83 3.48 8.17 -5.82
CA LEU A 83 3.20 6.92 -6.52
C LEU A 83 1.78 6.40 -6.30
N VAL A 84 1.09 6.81 -5.24
CA VAL A 84 -0.28 6.34 -5.02
C VAL A 84 -1.22 7.21 -5.85
N PRO A 85 -1.91 6.64 -6.87
CA PRO A 85 -2.88 7.38 -7.64
C PRO A 85 -4.08 7.73 -6.76
N GLU A 86 -4.58 8.95 -6.87
CA GLU A 86 -5.79 9.38 -6.16
C GLU A 86 -7.01 8.58 -6.68
N THR A 87 -7.55 7.70 -5.84
CA THR A 87 -8.75 6.89 -6.13
C THR A 87 -10.05 7.68 -5.88
N LYS A 88 -9.95 8.83 -5.21
CA LYS A 88 -11.09 9.64 -4.78
C LYS A 88 -11.87 10.19 -6.00
N GLY A 89 -13.11 9.73 -6.14
CA GLY A 89 -14.06 10.25 -7.15
C GLY A 89 -14.05 9.51 -8.49
N ARG A 90 -13.34 8.38 -8.60
CA ARG A 90 -13.48 7.44 -9.72
C ARG A 90 -14.32 6.23 -9.29
N SER A 91 -15.19 5.74 -10.17
CA SER A 91 -15.89 4.49 -9.89
C SER A 91 -14.91 3.31 -9.95
N LEU A 92 -15.17 2.27 -9.17
CA LEU A 92 -14.33 1.06 -9.13
C LEU A 92 -14.21 0.43 -10.52
N GLU A 93 -15.27 0.51 -11.32
CA GLU A 93 -15.32 0.01 -12.70
C GLU A 93 -14.41 0.81 -13.64
N ALA A 94 -14.29 2.13 -13.44
CA ALA A 94 -13.39 2.96 -14.24
C ALA A 94 -11.92 2.68 -13.91
N ILE A 95 -11.59 2.44 -12.63
CA ILE A 95 -10.24 2.04 -12.21
C ILE A 95 -9.92 0.65 -12.77
N GLU A 96 -10.86 -0.30 -12.72
CA GLU A 96 -10.68 -1.64 -13.29
C GLU A 96 -10.51 -1.59 -14.83
N SER A 97 -11.26 -0.72 -15.52
CA SER A 97 -11.13 -0.51 -16.97
C SER A 97 -9.76 0.06 -17.34
N ASP A 98 -9.31 1.13 -16.67
CA ASP A 98 -7.99 1.72 -16.91
C ASP A 98 -6.86 0.71 -16.65
N LEU A 99 -6.97 -0.10 -15.59
CA LEU A 99 -5.96 -1.12 -15.27
C LEU A 99 -5.94 -2.24 -16.33
N ARG A 100 -7.10 -2.70 -16.79
CA ARG A 100 -7.23 -3.72 -17.85
C ARG A 100 -6.71 -3.20 -19.19
N GLU A 101 -6.99 -1.95 -19.54
CA GLU A 101 -6.56 -1.34 -20.79
C GLU A 101 -5.03 -1.15 -20.81
N ASN A 102 -4.43 -0.74 -19.68
CA ASN A 102 -2.97 -0.66 -19.54
C ASN A 102 -2.28 -2.03 -19.62
N VAL A 103 -2.87 -3.08 -19.02
CA VAL A 103 -2.36 -4.45 -19.16
C VAL A 103 -2.51 -4.95 -20.59
N SER A 104 -3.65 -4.72 -21.24
CA SER A 104 -3.89 -5.08 -22.64
C SER A 104 -2.90 -4.40 -23.59
N ASN A 105 -2.64 -3.10 -23.39
CA ASN A 105 -1.65 -2.36 -24.18
C ASN A 105 -0.21 -2.84 -23.91
N SER A 106 0.11 -3.21 -22.66
CA SER A 106 1.40 -3.82 -22.34
C SER A 106 1.55 -5.19 -23.01
N VAL A 107 0.51 -6.04 -22.99
CA VAL A 107 0.50 -7.36 -23.63
C VAL A 107 0.62 -7.24 -25.15
N ALA A 108 -0.10 -6.29 -25.76
CA ALA A 108 0.01 -5.96 -27.17
C ALA A 108 1.41 -5.44 -27.55
N ALA A 109 2.05 -4.65 -26.68
CA ALA A 109 3.42 -4.18 -26.89
C ALA A 109 4.48 -5.31 -26.77
N THR A 110 4.19 -6.39 -26.05
CA THR A 110 5.04 -7.59 -25.95
C THR A 110 4.85 -8.61 -27.08
N GLY A 111 3.93 -8.40 -28.02
CA GLY A 111 3.84 -9.23 -29.23
C GLY A 111 3.37 -10.69 -29.03
N GLU A 112 2.68 -11.01 -27.94
CA GLU A 112 1.99 -12.30 -27.79
C GLU A 112 0.55 -12.21 -28.35
N GLU A 113 0.46 -12.05 -29.67
CA GLU A 113 -0.77 -12.32 -30.41
C GLU A 113 -0.77 -13.81 -30.80
N SER A 114 -1.10 -14.70 -29.87
CA SER A 114 -1.47 -16.07 -30.26
C SER A 114 -2.19 -16.83 -29.16
N SER A 115 -3.39 -17.30 -29.51
CA SER A 115 -4.14 -18.39 -28.85
C SER A 115 -4.95 -18.06 -27.59
N VAL A 116 -5.99 -17.23 -27.74
CA VAL A 116 -7.23 -17.45 -26.96
C VAL A 116 -8.25 -18.08 -27.92
N PRO A 117 -8.64 -19.36 -27.75
CA PRO A 117 -9.65 -19.97 -28.60
C PRO A 117 -11.00 -19.33 -28.28
N SER A 118 -11.64 -18.81 -29.32
CA SER A 118 -13.07 -18.51 -29.38
C SER A 118 -13.85 -19.71 -28.83
N ARG A 119 -14.46 -19.55 -27.65
CA ARG A 119 -15.47 -20.49 -27.16
C ARG A 119 -16.83 -19.99 -27.61
N GLU A 120 -17.36 -20.69 -28.61
CA GLU A 120 -18.79 -20.85 -28.90
C GLU A 120 -19.52 -21.48 -27.70
#